data_AF-A0A9Q5YJ94-F1
#
_entry.id   AF-A0A9Q5YJ94-F1
#
_cell.length_a   1.000
_cell.length_b   1.000
_cell.length_c   1.000
_cell.angle_alpha   90.00
_cell.angle_beta   90.00
_cell.angle_gamma   90.00
#
_symmetry.space_group_name_H-M   'P 1'
#
loop_
_entity.id
_entity.type
_entity.pdbx_description
1 polymer ?
#
loop_
_entity_poly.entity_id
_entity_poly.type
_entity_poly.pdbx_seq_one_letter_code
_entity_poly.pdbx_strand_id
1 'polypeptide(L)'
;MKKQLMVNNKIQLTLPTINHAIELFSLIDQYRSELREFLPWVDQTLDINNTQDYIKYCLSQYNNHSALIYLLYYSTQRIVSDIDFIT
;
A
#
# COMPACT_ATOMS: atom_id res chain seq x y z
N MET A 1 19.10 -2.39 3.62
CA MET A 1 18.05 -2.41 4.67
C MET A 1 17.04 -3.51 4.37
N LYS A 2 16.46 -4.17 5.38
CA LYS A 2 15.46 -5.24 5.17
C LYS A 2 14.19 -4.62 4.56
N LYS A 3 13.80 -5.10 3.37
CA LYS A 3 12.57 -4.68 2.66
C LYS A 3 11.28 -5.20 3.31
N GLN A 4 11.41 -6.13 4.25
CA GLN A 4 10.32 -6.82 4.92
C GLN A 4 10.57 -6.86 6.44
N LEU A 5 9.52 -6.57 7.21
CA LEU A 5 9.51 -6.66 8.67
C LEU A 5 8.42 -7.64 9.10
N MET A 6 8.82 -8.71 9.77
CA MET A 6 7.88 -9.63 10.42
C MET A 6 7.49 -9.03 11.76
N VAL A 7 6.20 -8.70 11.93
CA VAL A 7 5.66 -8.23 13.22
C VAL A 7 5.33 -9.43 14.10
N ASN A 8 4.71 -10.47 13.52
CA ASN A 8 4.45 -11.76 14.15
C ASN A 8 4.22 -12.83 13.08
N ASN A 9 3.79 -14.04 13.48
CA ASN A 9 3.58 -15.18 12.58
C ASN A 9 2.51 -14.96 11.50
N LYS A 10 1.69 -13.91 11.62
CA LYS A 10 0.60 -13.58 10.70
C LYS A 10 0.77 -12.23 10.01
N ILE A 11 1.52 -11.29 10.59
CA ILE A 11 1.63 -9.92 10.09
C ILE A 11 3.03 -9.67 9.58
N GLN A 12 3.10 -9.24 8.33
CA GLN A 12 4.33 -8.81 7.68
C GLN A 12 4.12 -7.43 7.05
N LEU A 13 5.11 -6.55 7.22
CA LEU A 13 5.16 -5.25 6.55
C LEU A 13 6.20 -5.33 5.44
N THR A 14 5.85 -4.91 4.22
CA THR A 14 6.73 -4.96 3.05
C THR A 14 6.78 -3.60 2.38
N LEU A 15 7.97 -3.10 2.06
CA LEU A 15 8.10 -1.87 1.28
C LEU A 15 7.39 -2.04 -0.07
N PRO A 16 6.60 -1.06 -0.53
CA PRO A 16 5.89 -1.16 -1.79
C PRO A 16 6.87 -1.26 -2.98
N THR A 17 6.44 -1.94 -4.04
CA THR A 17 7.15 -2.05 -5.31
C THR A 17 6.12 -1.97 -6.43
N ILE A 18 6.54 -1.61 -7.64
CA ILE A 18 5.61 -1.45 -8.78
C ILE A 18 4.81 -2.73 -9.05
N ASN A 19 5.37 -3.91 -8.75
CA ASN A 19 4.69 -5.19 -8.94
C ASN A 19 3.47 -5.36 -8.02
N HIS A 20 3.40 -4.62 -6.90
CA HIS A 20 2.26 -4.66 -5.99
C HIS A 20 1.07 -3.82 -6.49
N ALA A 21 1.23 -3.03 -7.56
CA ALA A 21 0.17 -2.13 -8.02
C ALA A 21 -1.11 -2.88 -8.40
N ILE A 22 -0.98 -4.06 -9.04
CA ILE A 22 -2.13 -4.88 -9.42
C ILE A 22 -2.85 -5.39 -8.18
N GLU A 23 -2.13 -6.00 -7.23
CA GLU A 23 -2.71 -6.55 -6.01
C GLU A 23 -3.38 -5.46 -5.16
N LEU A 24 -2.73 -4.31 -5.00
CA LEU A 24 -3.25 -3.18 -4.24
C LEU A 24 -4.48 -2.55 -4.92
N PHE A 25 -4.45 -2.35 -6.24
CA PHE A 25 -5.61 -1.84 -6.97
C PHE A 25 -6.80 -2.79 -6.87
N SER A 26 -6.58 -4.09 -7.05
CA SER A 26 -7.64 -5.10 -6.90
C SER A 26 -8.23 -5.11 -5.49
N LEU A 27 -7.43 -4.88 -4.45
CA LEU A 27 -7.92 -4.74 -3.08
C LEU A 27 -8.81 -3.50 -2.91
N ILE A 28 -8.36 -2.34 -3.41
CA ILE A 28 -9.12 -1.08 -3.36
C ILE A 28 -10.45 -1.26 -4.10
N ASP A 29 -10.41 -1.86 -5.29
CA ASP A 29 -11.60 -2.06 -6.11
C ASP A 29 -12.59 -3.06 -5.48
N GLN A 30 -12.07 -4.12 -4.84
CA GLN A 30 -12.87 -5.10 -4.11
C GLN A 30 -13.70 -4.46 -2.98
N TYR A 31 -13.15 -3.49 -2.26
CA TYR A 31 -13.79 -2.83 -1.12
C TYR A 31 -14.20 -1.38 -1.40
N ARG A 32 -14.30 -1.01 -2.69
CA ARG A 32 -14.50 0.38 -3.10
C ARG A 32 -15.73 1.02 -2.46
N SER A 33 -16.83 0.27 -2.36
CA SER A 33 -18.10 0.75 -1.80
C SER A 33 -17.98 1.09 -0.31
N GLU A 34 -17.28 0.27 0.46
CA GLU A 34 -17.05 0.48 1.88
C GLU A 34 -15.99 1.56 2.12
N LEU A 35 -14.90 1.56 1.34
CA LEU A 35 -13.78 2.48 1.53
C LEU A 35 -14.16 3.93 1.18
N ARG A 36 -15.00 4.14 0.16
CA ARG A 36 -15.39 5.51 -0.26
C ARG A 36 -16.15 6.30 0.79
N GLU A 37 -16.76 5.63 1.77
CA GLU A 37 -17.44 6.31 2.88
C GLU A 37 -16.45 7.05 3.79
N PHE A 38 -15.19 6.60 3.84
CA PHE A 38 -14.17 7.09 4.75
C PHE A 38 -12.96 7.72 4.05
N LEU A 39 -12.68 7.34 2.80
CA LEU A 39 -11.45 7.66 2.08
C LEU A 39 -11.76 8.38 0.75
N PRO A 40 -11.65 9.72 0.71
CA PRO A 40 -12.02 10.52 -0.47
C PRO A 40 -11.22 10.20 -1.75
N TRP A 41 -10.02 9.63 -1.60
CA TRP A 41 -9.13 9.29 -2.72
C TRP A 41 -9.55 8.03 -3.47
N VAL A 42 -10.45 7.21 -2.90
CA VAL A 42 -10.89 5.93 -3.51
C VAL A 42 -11.52 6.19 -4.87
N ASP A 43 -12.38 7.20 -4.98
CA ASP A 43 -13.04 7.57 -6.23
C ASP A 43 -12.09 8.25 -7.24
N GLN A 44 -10.88 8.62 -6.82
CA GLN A 44 -9.83 9.15 -7.69
C GLN A 44 -8.89 8.05 -8.22
N THR A 45 -8.93 6.85 -7.62
CA THR A 45 -8.15 5.69 -8.05
C THR A 45 -8.98 4.86 -9.01
N LEU A 46 -8.92 5.22 -10.30
CA LEU A 46 -9.76 4.67 -11.37
C LEU A 46 -9.11 3.48 -12.08
N ASP A 47 -7.77 3.43 -12.10
CA ASP A 47 -7.03 2.37 -12.76
C ASP A 47 -5.72 1.99 -12.04
N ILE A 48 -5.05 0.98 -12.61
CA ILE A 48 -3.76 0.49 -12.10
C ILE A 48 -2.67 1.56 -12.20
N ASN A 49 -2.73 2.49 -13.17
CA ASN A 49 -1.74 3.56 -13.32
C ASN A 49 -1.78 4.52 -12.14
N ASN A 50 -2.97 4.86 -11.64
CA ASN A 50 -3.11 5.67 -10.42
C ASN A 50 -2.42 5.02 -9.22
N THR A 51 -2.56 3.69 -9.09
CA THR A 51 -1.91 2.93 -8.02
C THR A 51 -0.39 2.83 -8.23
N GLN A 52 0.07 2.70 -9.47
CA GLN A 52 1.51 2.74 -9.79
C GLN A 52 2.11 4.10 -9.44
N ASP A 53 1.41 5.20 -9.72
CA ASP A 53 1.86 6.55 -9.40
C ASP A 53 1.89 6.79 -7.88
N TYR A 54 0.92 6.26 -7.14
CA TYR A 54 0.97 6.23 -5.67
C TYR A 54 2.20 5.48 -5.15
N ILE A 55 2.51 4.30 -5.70
CA ILE A 55 3.70 3.54 -5.31
C ILE A 55 5.00 4.29 -5.63
N LYS A 56 5.09 4.96 -6.79
CA LYS A 56 6.24 5.82 -7.13
C LYS A 56 6.38 6.97 -6.13
N TYR A 57 5.26 7.59 -5.75
CA TYR A 57 5.24 8.61 -4.70
C TYR A 57 5.78 8.06 -3.37
N CYS A 58 5.30 6.90 -2.92
CA CYS A 58 5.79 6.25 -1.70
C CYS A 58 7.30 5.98 -1.72
N LEU A 59 7.82 5.48 -2.84
CA LEU A 59 9.25 5.23 -3.03
C LEU A 59 10.07 6.53 -3.03
N SER A 60 9.54 7.60 -3.59
CA SER A 60 10.15 8.93 -3.52
C SER A 60 10.26 9.43 -2.08
N GLN A 61 9.17 9.32 -1.30
CA GLN A 61 9.15 9.73 0.10
C GLN A 61 10.14 8.91 0.96
N TYR A 62 10.22 7.61 0.69
CA TYR A 62 11.21 6.73 1.33
C TYR A 62 12.65 7.16 1.04
N ASN A 63 12.97 7.43 -0.23
CA ASN A 63 14.31 7.86 -0.63
C ASN A 63 14.68 9.23 -0.04
N ASN A 64 13.69 10.10 0.14
CA ASN A 64 13.86 11.43 0.73
C ASN A 64 13.82 11.42 2.27
N HIS A 65 13.66 10.25 2.91
CA HIS A 65 13.50 10.10 4.35
C HIS A 65 12.35 10.96 4.93
N SER A 66 11.34 11.28 4.12
CA SER A 66 10.20 12.12 4.51
C SER A 66 8.99 11.31 4.97
N ALA A 67 8.88 10.07 4.52
CA ALA A 67 7.90 9.12 5.04
C ALA A 67 8.35 7.68 4.82
N LEU A 68 7.84 6.77 5.64
CA LEU A 68 8.03 5.34 5.51
C LEU A 68 6.67 4.67 5.36
N ILE A 69 6.40 4.15 4.16
CA ILE A 69 5.12 3.55 3.80
C ILE A 69 5.32 2.05 3.60
N TYR A 70 4.47 1.24 4.23
CA TYR A 70 4.52 -0.21 4.15
C TYR A 70 3.19 -0.78 3.67
N LEU A 71 3.24 -1.87 2.90
CA LEU A 71 2.10 -2.73 2.66
C LEU A 71 2.01 -3.78 3.75
N LEU A 72 0.84 -3.89 4.38
CA LEU A 72 0.55 -4.89 5.40
C LEU A 72 0.01 -6.16 4.75
N TYR A 73 0.71 -7.26 4.97
CA TYR A 73 0.29 -8.61 4.61
C TYR A 73 -0.23 -9.34 5.85
N TYR A 74 -1.40 -9.97 5.73
CA TYR A 74 -1.93 -10.89 6.74
C TYR A 74 -1.87 -12.34 6.23
N SER A 75 -1.36 -13.25 7.05
CA SER A 75 -1.15 -14.67 6.73
C SER A 75 -0.37 -14.92 5.42
N THR A 76 0.57 -14.01 5.10
CA THR A 76 1.55 -14.06 3.99
C THR A 76 1.03 -14.14 2.55
N GLN A 77 -0.27 -13.98 2.29
CA GLN A 77 -0.83 -14.18 0.93
C GLN A 77 -1.65 -13.03 0.34
N ARG A 78 -2.00 -12.02 1.14
CA ARG A 78 -2.76 -10.86 0.66
C ARG A 78 -2.32 -9.58 1.34
N ILE A 79 -2.13 -8.53 0.54
CA ILE A 79 -2.18 -7.15 1.02
C ILE A 79 -3.56 -6.93 1.65
N VAL A 80 -3.57 -6.35 2.84
CA VAL A 80 -4.80 -5.98 3.57
C VAL A 80 -4.94 -4.47 3.65
N SER A 81 -3.83 -3.75 3.68
CA SER A 81 -3.79 -2.28 3.67
C SER A 81 -2.36 -1.79 3.43
N ASP A 82 -2.20 -0.49 3.34
CA ASP A 82 -0.96 0.23 3.60
C ASP A 82 -0.96 0.86 5.01
N ILE A 83 0.24 1.21 5.50
CA ILE A 83 0.49 1.94 6.76
C ILE A 83 1.58 2.98 6.51
N ASP A 84 1.28 4.23 6.88
CA ASP A 84 2.15 5.37 6.67
C ASP A 84 2.74 5.87 7.99
N PHE A 85 4.07 6.03 8.00
CA PHE A 85 4.78 6.74 9.06
C PHE A 85 5.32 8.04 8.47
N ILE A 86 4.67 9.16 8.80
CA ILE A 86 5.06 10.50 8.35
C ILE A 86 5.89 11.14 9.46
N THR A 87 7.05 11.69 9.11
CA THR A 87 8.00 12.36 10.02
C THR A 87 8.01 13.86 9.83
#